data_AF-A0A0C9UIQ9-F1
#
_entry.id   AF-A0A0C9UIQ9-F1
#
_cell.length_a   1.000
_cell.length_b   1.000
_cell.length_c   1.000
_cell.angle_alpha   90.00
_cell.angle_beta   90.00
_cell.angle_gamma   90.00
#
_symmetry.space_group_name_H-M   'P 1'
#
loop_
_entity.id
_entity.type
_entity.pdbx_description
1 polymer ?
#
loop_
_entity_poly.entity_id
_entity_poly.type
_entity_poly.pdbx_seq_one_letter_code
_entity_poly.pdbx_strand_id
1 'polypeptide(L)' 'YHPTSTCRMAPLEEEGVVNPDLKVYGLENVRVADASIFPSIVAGHTAAPTIAIGEKAADIIK' A
#
# COMPACT_ATOMS: atom_id res chain seq x y z
N TYR A 1 0.34 9.03 -16.71
CA TYR A 1 0.20 9.66 -15.39
C TYR A 1 0.07 8.55 -14.37
N HIS A 2 1.03 8.40 -13.45
CA HIS A 2 1.11 7.27 -12.51
C HIS A 2 1.50 7.77 -11.10
N PRO A 3 0.63 8.53 -10.41
CA PRO A 3 0.88 8.91 -9.02
C PRO A 3 0.85 7.66 -8.12
N THR A 4 1.80 7.58 -7.20
CA THR A 4 1.97 6.44 -6.28
C THR A 4 2.63 6.92 -4.99
N SER A 5 2.78 6.01 -4.01
CA SER A 5 3.69 6.17 -2.86
C SER A 5 3.33 7.26 -1.83
N THR A 6 2.12 7.84 -1.87
CA THR A 6 1.68 8.88 -0.90
C THR A 6 1.26 8.33 0.47
N CYS A 7 0.98 7.03 0.56
CA CYS A 7 0.71 6.30 1.80
C CYS A 7 1.69 5.13 1.93
N ARG A 8 2.99 5.42 1.74
CA ARG A 8 4.07 4.45 1.57
C ARG A 8 4.04 3.31 2.59
N MET A 9 4.11 2.08 2.10
CA MET A 9 4.37 0.89 2.92
C MET A 9 5.87 0.82 3.25
N ALA A 10 6.23 1.24 4.45
CA ALA A 10 7.59 1.30 4.96
C ALA A 10 7.57 1.29 6.49
N PRO A 11 8.71 1.07 7.17
CA PRO A 11 8.81 1.27 8.62
C PRO A 11 8.37 2.68 9.03
N LEU A 12 7.81 2.82 10.23
CA LEU A 12 7.35 4.12 10.74
C LEU A 12 8.53 5.10 10.91
N GLU A 13 9.71 4.58 11.25
CA GLU A 13 10.97 5.31 11.36
C GLU A 13 11.46 5.89 10.03
N GLU A 14 10.98 5.34 8.90
CA GLU A 14 11.24 5.79 7.53
C GLU A 14 10.05 6.55 6.94
N GLU A 15 9.21 7.16 7.79
CA GLU A 15 8.01 7.91 7.40
C GLU A 15 6.94 7.04 6.70
N GLY A 16 6.91 5.75 7.01
CA GLY A 16 5.87 4.83 6.52
C GLY A 16 4.48 5.19 7.04
N VAL A 17 3.47 4.99 6.19
CA VAL A 17 2.05 5.23 6.51
C VAL A 17 1.30 3.93 6.80
N VAL A 18 1.65 2.85 6.09
CA VAL A 18 1.06 1.52 6.31
C VAL A 18 2.13 0.46 6.58
N ASN A 19 1.75 -0.57 7.33
CA ASN A 19 2.58 -1.74 7.56
C ASN A 19 2.38 -2.82 6.46
N PRO A 20 3.12 -3.96 6.50
CA PRO A 20 2.97 -5.05 5.52
C PRO A 20 1.58 -5.72 5.46
N ASP A 21 0.76 -5.54 6.50
CA ASP A 21 -0.64 -6.01 6.55
C ASP A 21 -1.64 -4.95 6.04
N LEU A 22 -1.11 -3.91 5.38
CA LEU A 22 -1.83 -2.76 4.82
C LEU A 22 -2.52 -1.88 5.86
N LYS A 23 -2.25 -2.09 7.16
CA LYS A 23 -2.86 -1.31 8.25
C LYS A 23 -2.17 0.04 8.37
N VAL A 24 -2.98 1.09 8.49
CA VAL A 24 -2.49 2.43 8.77
C VAL A 24 -1.94 2.48 10.19
N TYR A 25 -0.71 2.97 10.34
CA TYR A 25 -0.10 3.12 11.67
C TYR A 25 -0.97 4.04 12.56
N GLY A 26 -1.14 3.63 13.83
CA GLY A 26 -1.95 4.37 14.81
C GLY A 26 -3.46 4.17 14.69
N LEU A 27 -3.97 3.37 13.74
CA LEU A 27 -5.38 3.03 13.59
C LEU A 27 -5.60 1.52 13.68
N GLU A 28 -6.70 1.08 14.28
CA GLU A 28 -6.92 -0.35 14.53
C GLU A 28 -7.53 -1.08 13.33
N ASN A 29 -8.52 -0.47 12.68
CA ASN A 29 -9.38 -1.11 11.67
C ASN A 29 -9.43 -0.35 10.33
N VAL A 30 -8.36 0.38 10.00
CA VAL A 30 -8.24 1.14 8.74
C VAL A 30 -7.06 0.61 7.94
N ARG A 31 -7.30 0.38 6.64
CA ARG A 31 -6.29 -0.09 5.67
C ARG A 31 -6.31 0.75 4.41
N VAL A 32 -5.18 0.78 3.70
CA VAL A 32 -5.08 1.37 2.36
C VAL A 32 -4.63 0.28 1.39
N ALA A 33 -5.34 0.11 0.28
CA ALA A 33 -5.12 -0.97 -0.68
C ALA A 33 -5.18 -0.45 -2.12
N ASP A 34 -4.27 0.47 -2.46
CA ASP A 34 -4.12 1.01 -3.80
C ASP A 34 -2.64 1.37 -4.09
N ALA A 35 -2.39 2.08 -5.20
CA ALA A 35 -1.03 2.46 -5.62
C ALA A 35 -0.30 3.42 -4.66
N SER A 36 -1.01 4.08 -3.73
CA SER A 36 -0.40 4.98 -2.74
C SER A 36 0.52 4.24 -1.78
N ILE A 37 0.32 2.93 -1.59
CA ILE A 37 1.11 2.14 -0.63
C ILE A 37 2.44 1.64 -1.19
N PHE A 38 2.70 1.80 -2.49
CA PHE A 38 3.95 1.31 -3.04
C PHE A 38 5.14 1.96 -2.32
N PRO A 39 6.19 1.17 -1.96
CA PRO A 39 7.36 1.70 -1.28
C PRO A 39 8.13 2.68 -2.16
N SER A 40 8.08 2.46 -3.47
CA SER A 40 8.68 3.29 -4.51
C SER A 40 7.90 3.14 -5.82
N ILE A 41 8.22 3.98 -6.81
CA ILE A 41 7.61 3.91 -8.13
C ILE A 41 7.97 2.58 -8.80
N VAL A 42 6.95 1.83 -9.21
CA VAL A 42 7.13 0.58 -9.96
C VAL A 42 7.58 0.89 -11.39
N ALA A 43 8.59 0.17 -11.87
CA ALA A 43 9.01 0.22 -13.27
C ALA A 43 7.98 -0.49 -14.16
N GLY A 44 6.94 0.23 -14.59
CA GLY A 44 5.89 -0.30 -15.46
C GLY A 44 4.55 0.41 -15.29
N HIS A 45 3.52 -0.13 -15.93
CA HIS A 45 2.17 0.38 -15.78
C HIS A 45 1.59 -0.02 -14.42
N THR A 46 1.11 0.94 -13.62
CA THR A 46 0.67 0.69 -12.24
C THR A 46 -0.60 -0.15 -12.13
N ALA A 47 -1.34 -0.38 -13.22
CA ALA A 47 -2.59 -1.15 -13.16
C ALA A 47 -2.39 -2.57 -12.61
N ALA A 48 -1.40 -3.32 -13.12
CA ALA A 48 -1.14 -4.69 -12.68
C ALA A 48 -0.74 -4.79 -11.19
N PRO A 49 0.25 -4.02 -10.68
CA PRO A 49 0.58 -4.07 -9.26
C PRO A 49 -0.55 -3.56 -8.36
N THR A 50 -1.35 -2.58 -8.80
CA THR A 50 -2.50 -2.12 -8.01
C THR A 50 -3.55 -3.22 -7.85
N ILE A 51 -3.86 -3.97 -8.92
CA ILE A 51 -4.75 -5.13 -8.85
C ILE A 51 -4.18 -6.18 -7.90
N ALA A 52 -2.87 -6.46 -7.99
CA ALA A 52 -2.21 -7.42 -7.08
C ALA A 52 -2.31 -7.00 -5.60
N ILE A 53 -2.21 -5.71 -5.29
CA ILE A 53 -2.45 -5.20 -3.93
C ILE A 53 -3.91 -5.39 -3.51
N GLY A 54 -4.87 -5.17 -4.42
CA GLY A 54 -6.28 -5.44 -4.17
C GLY A 54 -6.55 -6.91 -3.82
N GLU A 55 -6.00 -7.84 -4.60
CA GLU A 55 -6.08 -9.29 -4.33
C GLU A 55 -5.44 -9.64 -2.99
N LYS A 56 -4.26 -9.08 -2.69
CA LYS A 56 -3.58 -9.30 -1.40
C LYS A 56 -4.41 -8.77 -0.23
N ALA A 57 -5.04 -7.61 -0.38
CA ALA A 57 -5.91 -7.04 0.63
C ALA A 57 -7.15 -7.91 0.88
N ALA A 58 -7.75 -8.45 -0.19
CA ALA A 58 -8.87 -9.37 -0.09
C ALA A 58 -8.49 -10.63 0.71
N ASP A 59 -7.29 -11.18 0.49
CA ASP A 59 -6.78 -12.32 1.27
C ASP A 59 -6.50 -11.99 2.74
N ILE A 60 -6.03 -10.78 3.06
CA ILE A 60 -5.78 -10.33 4.45
C ILE A 60 -7.09 -10.12 5.22
N ILE A 61 -8.15 -9.66 4.55
CA ILE A 61 -9.41 -9.21 5.19
C ILE A 61 -10.42 -10.35 5.41
N LYS A 62 -10.28 -11.48 4.68
CA LYS A 62 -11.18 -12.65 4.77
C LYS A 62 -11.51 -13.10 6.18
#